data_AF-A0A0F9NEQ6-F1
#
_entry.id   AF-A0A0F9NEQ6-F1
#
_cell.length_a   1.000
_cell.length_b   1.000
_cell.length_c   1.000
_cell.angle_alpha   90.00
_cell.angle_beta   90.00
_cell.angle_gamma   90.00
#
_symmetry.space_group_name_H-M   'P 1'
#
loop_
_entity.id
_entity.type
_entity.pdbx_description
1 polymer ?
#
loop_
_entity_poly.entity_id
_entity_poly.type
_entity_poly.pdbx_seq_one_letter_code
_entity_poly.pdbx_strand_id
1 'polypeptide(L)'
;MTQEKDKHLEVLKRFIETYCSANHGSNDNNLCAECSDLFEYSRTRLEKCPYDPKPKCKDCQTHCYKPEYRKKIKEVMRFSGMHFVKRG
;
A
#
# COMPACT_ATOMS: atom_id res chain seq x y z
N MET A 1 -2.40 0.06 17.92
CA MET A 1 -1.67 0.42 16.68
C MET A 1 -0.78 1.62 17.02
N THR A 2 0.47 1.67 16.54
CA THR A 2 1.41 2.76 16.89
C THR A 2 1.32 3.90 15.88
N GLN A 3 1.57 5.15 16.32
CA GLN A 3 1.44 6.35 15.47
C GLN A 3 2.22 6.26 14.14
N GLU A 4 3.37 5.57 14.11
CA GLU A 4 4.13 5.37 12.88
C GLU A 4 3.46 4.39 11.89
N LYS A 5 2.83 3.33 12.41
CA LYS A 5 2.08 2.37 11.59
C LYS A 5 0.83 3.02 11.00
N ASP A 6 0.13 3.86 11.77
CA ASP A 6 -1.03 4.63 11.28
C ASP A 6 -0.65 5.55 10.10
N LYS A 7 0.42 6.33 10.24
CA LYS A 7 0.93 7.18 9.13
C LYS A 7 1.29 6.38 7.88
N HIS A 8 1.91 5.22 8.04
CA HIS A 8 2.20 4.34 6.91
C HIS A 8 0.92 3.84 6.22
N LEU A 9 -0.13 3.53 6.97
CA LEU A 9 -1.42 3.13 6.41
C LEU A 9 -2.11 4.27 5.67
N GLU A 10 -2.07 5.48 6.20
CA GLU A 10 -2.67 6.65 5.54
C GLU A 10 -2.00 6.93 4.18
N VAL A 11 -0.67 6.94 4.14
CA VAL A 11 0.08 7.11 2.88
C VAL A 11 -0.22 5.96 1.92
N LEU A 12 -0.22 4.72 2.40
CA LEU A 12 -0.52 3.55 1.60
C LEU A 12 -1.93 3.61 1.00
N LYS A 13 -2.92 4.02 1.78
CA LYS A 13 -4.31 4.17 1.34
C LYS A 13 -4.40 5.16 0.18
N ARG A 14 -3.81 6.35 0.35
CA ARG A 14 -3.77 7.38 -0.72
C ARG A 14 -3.13 6.86 -2.01
N PHE A 15 -2.02 6.12 -1.87
CA PHE A 15 -1.36 5.52 -3.03
C PHE A 15 -2.26 4.52 -3.76
N ILE A 16 -2.97 3.67 -3.03
CA ILE A 16 -3.90 2.69 -3.61
C ILE A 16 -5.11 3.40 -4.24
N GLU A 17 -5.66 4.44 -3.60
CA GLU A 17 -6.77 5.24 -4.14
C GLU A 17 -6.38 5.91 -5.47
N THR A 18 -5.21 6.55 -5.54
CA THR A 18 -4.69 7.17 -6.77
C THR A 18 -4.52 6.13 -7.89
N TYR A 19 -3.95 4.96 -7.58
CA TYR A 19 -3.79 3.89 -8.55
C TYR A 19 -5.14 3.37 -9.02
N CYS A 20 -6.06 3.09 -8.09
CA CYS A 20 -7.38 2.55 -8.40
C CYS A 20 -8.18 3.51 -9.30
N SER A 21 -8.17 4.80 -9.01
CA SER A 21 -8.86 5.80 -9.83
C SER A 21 -8.27 5.86 -11.25
N ALA A 22 -6.94 5.89 -11.37
CA ALA A 22 -6.29 6.05 -12.67
C ALA A 22 -6.26 4.77 -13.54
N ASN A 23 -6.13 3.59 -12.93
CA ASN A 23 -5.98 2.33 -13.65
C ASN A 23 -7.27 1.54 -13.79
N HIS A 24 -8.19 1.65 -12.82
CA HIS A 24 -9.43 0.86 -12.79
C HIS A 24 -10.69 1.72 -13.00
N GLY A 25 -10.57 3.04 -13.12
CA GLY A 25 -11.69 3.93 -13.41
C GLY A 25 -12.72 4.02 -12.27
N SER A 26 -12.32 3.74 -11.03
CA SER A 26 -13.22 3.90 -9.88
C SER A 26 -13.53 5.40 -9.66
N ASN A 27 -14.80 5.77 -9.75
CA ASN A 27 -15.28 7.16 -9.73
C ASN A 27 -16.04 7.55 -8.44
N ASP A 28 -16.19 6.65 -7.47
CA ASP A 28 -17.08 6.85 -6.31
C ASP A 28 -16.35 6.97 -4.96
N ASN A 29 -15.13 7.53 -4.95
CA ASN A 29 -14.28 7.66 -3.73
C ASN A 29 -14.03 6.34 -2.98
N ASN A 30 -14.37 5.21 -3.59
CA ASN A 30 -14.25 3.88 -3.01
C ASN A 30 -13.22 3.08 -3.80
N LEU A 31 -12.46 2.25 -3.09
CA LEU A 31 -11.57 1.28 -3.72
C LEU A 31 -12.42 0.20 -4.41
N CYS A 32 -12.01 -0.21 -5.62
CA CYS A 32 -12.56 -1.43 -6.22
C CYS A 32 -12.23 -2.65 -5.34
N ALA A 33 -12.93 -3.76 -5.54
CA ALA A 33 -12.74 -4.97 -4.74
C ALA A 33 -11.27 -5.42 -4.67
N GLU A 34 -10.54 -5.34 -5.79
CA GLU A 34 -9.12 -5.71 -5.82
C GLU A 34 -8.24 -4.77 -4.98
N CYS A 35 -8.45 -3.46 -5.11
CA CYS A 35 -7.67 -2.48 -4.38
C CYS A 35 -8.01 -2.48 -2.88
N SER A 36 -9.27 -2.75 -2.53
CA SER A 36 -9.69 -2.95 -1.13
C SER A 36 -9.00 -4.16 -0.52
N ASP A 37 -9.03 -5.32 -1.19
CA ASP A 37 -8.37 -6.54 -0.73
C ASP A 37 -6.86 -6.32 -0.54
N LEU A 38 -6.22 -5.61 -1.48
CA LEU A 38 -4.81 -5.24 -1.36
C LEU A 38 -4.53 -4.35 -0.14
N PHE A 39 -5.37 -3.37 0.13
CA PHE A 39 -5.24 -2.48 1.28
C PHE A 39 -5.43 -3.24 2.60
N GLU A 40 -6.47 -4.06 2.73
CA GLU A 40 -6.76 -4.86 3.92
C GLU A 40 -5.67 -5.90 4.20
N TYR A 41 -5.17 -6.56 3.16
CA TYR A 41 -4.02 -7.45 3.25
C TYR A 41 -2.81 -6.71 3.83
N SER A 42 -2.51 -5.54 3.26
CA SER A 42 -1.38 -4.72 3.66
C SER A 42 -1.49 -4.22 5.10
N ARG A 43 -2.70 -3.81 5.51
CA ARG A 43 -3.04 -3.42 6.89
C ARG A 43 -2.75 -4.55 7.86
N THR A 44 -3.33 -5.72 7.59
CA THR A 44 -3.17 -6.91 8.43
C THR A 44 -1.69 -7.30 8.60
N ARG A 45 -0.86 -7.15 7.54
CA ARG A 45 0.58 -7.42 7.62
C ARG A 45 1.35 -6.39 8.44
N LEU A 46 0.95 -5.13 8.39
CA LEU A 46 1.58 -4.07 9.17
C LEU A 46 1.21 -4.18 10.66
N GLU A 47 -0.05 -4.49 10.96
CA GLU A 47 -0.55 -4.75 12.32
C GLU A 47 0.23 -5.89 12.97
N LYS A 48 0.37 -7.02 12.26
CA LYS A 48 1.09 -8.22 12.73
C LYS A 48 2.61 -8.15 12.57
N CYS A 49 3.17 -7.03 12.13
CA CYS A 49 4.61 -6.92 11.92
C CYS A 49 5.35 -6.94 13.26
N PRO A 50 6.31 -7.86 13.47
CA PRO A 50 7.03 -8.01 14.73
C PRO A 50 8.15 -6.99 14.93
N TYR A 51 8.48 -6.21 13.90
CA TYR A 51 9.57 -5.24 13.93
C TYR A 51 9.06 -3.85 14.30
N ASP A 52 9.79 -3.19 15.20
CA ASP A 52 9.56 -1.80 15.63
C ASP A 52 10.94 -1.14 15.93
N PRO A 53 11.41 -0.18 15.12
CA PRO A 53 10.78 0.33 13.91
C PRO A 53 10.80 -0.69 12.76
N LYS A 54 9.73 -0.72 11.98
CA LYS A 54 9.60 -1.65 10.84
C LYS A 54 10.62 -1.32 9.73
N PRO A 55 11.41 -2.29 9.24
CA PRO A 55 12.29 -2.06 8.09
C PRO A 55 11.50 -1.86 6.79
N LYS A 56 12.17 -1.30 5.78
CA LYS A 56 11.63 -1.23 4.42
C LYS A 56 11.34 -2.65 3.92
N CYS A 57 10.23 -2.87 3.24
CA CYS A 57 9.82 -4.21 2.81
C CYS A 57 10.84 -4.91 1.90
N LYS A 58 11.68 -4.15 1.20
CA LYS A 58 12.79 -4.65 0.37
C LYS A 58 13.97 -5.18 1.20
N ASP A 59 14.18 -4.65 2.40
CA ASP A 59 15.29 -4.97 3.29
C ASP A 59 14.84 -5.88 4.48
N CYS A 60 13.54 -6.21 4.53
CA CYS A 60 12.94 -6.99 5.62
C CYS A 60 13.22 -8.48 5.47
N GLN A 61 13.92 -9.09 6.43
CA GLN A 61 14.31 -10.50 6.38
C GLN A 61 13.13 -11.49 6.29
N THR A 62 12.01 -11.22 6.96
CA THR A 62 10.85 -12.14 6.96
C THR A 62 10.12 -12.19 5.61
N HIS A 63 10.18 -11.12 4.81
CA HIS A 63 9.44 -10.99 3.54
C HIS A 63 8.00 -11.53 3.57
N CYS A 64 7.20 -11.10 4.56
CA CYS A 64 5.87 -11.63 4.87
C CYS A 64 4.76 -11.37 3.80
N TYR A 65 5.08 -10.70 2.70
CA TYR A 65 4.14 -10.46 1.60
C TYR A 65 4.10 -11.66 0.65
N LYS A 66 2.90 -12.19 0.43
CA LYS A 66 2.65 -13.17 -0.62
C LYS A 66 3.11 -12.62 -1.98
N PRO A 67 3.71 -13.45 -2.87
CA PRO A 67 4.26 -12.98 -4.14
C PRO A 67 3.28 -12.18 -5.01
N GLU A 68 2.01 -12.58 -5.04
CA GLU A 68 0.96 -11.93 -5.83
C GLU A 68 0.67 -10.51 -5.32
N TYR A 69 0.38 -10.38 -4.02
CA TYR A 69 0.21 -9.08 -3.36
C TYR A 69 1.46 -8.20 -3.44
N ARG A 70 2.64 -8.82 -3.42
CA ARG A 70 3.92 -8.11 -3.57
C ARG A 70 4.09 -7.50 -4.96
N LYS A 71 3.61 -8.16 -6.02
CA LYS A 71 3.60 -7.59 -7.37
C LYS A 71 2.64 -6.41 -7.44
N LYS A 72 1.38 -6.62 -7.01
CA LYS A 72 0.34 -5.58 -6.98
C LYS A 72 0.80 -4.32 -6.23
N ILE A 73 1.33 -4.48 -5.02
CA ILE A 73 1.75 -3.32 -4.23
C ILE A 73 2.97 -2.60 -4.84
N LYS A 74 3.87 -3.31 -5.51
CA LYS A 74 4.99 -2.67 -6.22
C LYS A 74 4.48 -1.80 -7.37
N GLU A 75 3.47 -2.25 -8.10
CA GLU A 75 2.85 -1.48 -9.18
C GLU A 75 2.19 -0.22 -8.65
N VAL A 76 1.39 -0.35 -7.58
CA VAL A 76 0.78 0.80 -6.88
C VAL A 76 1.86 1.80 -6.43
N MET A 77 2.89 1.32 -5.73
CA MET A 77 3.97 2.19 -5.22
C MET A 77 4.69 2.93 -6.36
N ARG A 78 4.99 2.23 -7.45
CA ARG A 78 5.67 2.80 -8.63
C ARG A 78 4.80 3.85 -9.32
N PHE A 79 3.54 3.52 -9.58
CA PHE A 79 2.61 4.41 -10.27
C PHE A 79 2.33 5.67 -9.43
N SER A 80 1.86 5.47 -8.20
CA SER A 80 1.40 6.58 -7.35
C SER A 80 2.58 7.44 -6.89
N GLY A 81 3.75 6.85 -6.61
CA GLY A 81 4.96 7.62 -6.33
C GLY A 81 5.35 8.54 -7.48
N MET A 82 5.32 8.04 -8.73
CA MET A 82 5.55 8.88 -9.91
C MET A 82 4.45 9.93 -10.10
N HIS A 83 3.20 9.59 -9.80
CA HIS A 83 2.06 10.50 -9.91
C HIS A 83 2.20 11.70 -8.99
N PHE A 84 2.60 11.50 -7.73
CA PHE A 84 2.80 12.59 -6.77
C PHE A 84 4.04 13.44 -7.09
N VAL A 85 5.17 12.83 -7.47
CA VAL A 85 6.40 13.58 -7.80
C VAL A 85 6.21 14.46 -9.03
N LYS A 86 5.47 14.01 -10.06
CA LYS A 86 5.25 14.78 -11.29
C LYS A 86 4.30 15.98 -11.14
N ARG A 87 3.62 16.11 -10.00
CA ARG A 87 2.60 17.14 -9.73
C ARG A 87 2.96 18.07 -8.57
N GLY A 88 4.13 17.86 -7.94
CA GLY A 88 4.65 18.67 -6.84
C GLY A 88 5.82 19.55 -7.27
#